data_AF-A0A251R0M9-F1
#
_entry.id   AF-A0A251R0M9-F1
#
_cell.length_a   1.000
_cell.length_b   1.000
_cell.length_c   1.000
_cell.angle_alpha   90.00
_cell.angle_beta   90.00
_cell.angle_gamma   90.00
#
_symmetry.space_group_name_H-M   'P 1'
#
loop_
_entity.id
_entity.type
_entity.pdbx_description
1 polymer ?
#
loop_
_entity_poly.entity_id
_entity_poly.type
_entity_poly.pdbx_seq_one_letter_code
_entity_poly.pdbx_strand_id
1 'polypeptide(L)'
;MPKIPEIAKCPEQLLPLKQWEDAFLAEFSELRLDVSHFEGYNASTSQDPQSKNLLHDSHQLPGSIVFEKFANVKSKEIDIHWPHDCCILGSSIDQLSLSTTEGSNASLPAENFSPKSHVSQSSSDSPLLSLILRMDSVARVSMLRKRINAIEAMSTLSRNDCLWLFSLCAVVDTPLDADTSASLRSLLRRCAALRAAKYVLDDEVVMLNILATISGRYFGQSEN
;
A
#
# COMPACT_ATOMS: atom_id res chain seq x y z
N MET A 1 9.15 -10.15 34.84
CA MET A 1 9.01 -9.85 33.40
C MET A 1 7.53 -9.91 33.04
N PRO A 2 6.99 -8.94 32.29
CA PRO A 2 5.63 -9.07 31.75
C PRO A 2 5.56 -10.30 30.83
N LYS A 3 4.46 -11.07 30.94
CA LYS A 3 4.21 -12.22 30.05
C LYS A 3 3.82 -11.69 28.68
N ILE A 4 4.64 -11.95 27.67
CA ILE A 4 4.33 -11.62 26.28
C ILE A 4 3.27 -12.64 25.81
N PRO A 5 2.12 -12.19 25.29
CA PRO A 5 1.10 -13.11 24.74
C PRO A 5 1.66 -13.88 23.54
N GLU A 6 1.37 -15.18 23.49
CA GLU A 6 1.68 -16.04 22.35
C GLU A 6 0.93 -15.57 21.10
N ILE A 7 1.53 -15.77 19.92
CA ILE A 7 0.91 -15.44 18.63
C ILE A 7 -0.36 -16.31 18.46
N ALA A 8 -1.50 -15.67 18.16
CA ALA A 8 -2.77 -16.39 17.99
C ALA A 8 -2.66 -17.42 16.85
N LYS A 9 -3.17 -18.64 17.10
CA LYS A 9 -3.13 -19.73 16.11
C LYS A 9 -4.13 -19.45 14.99
N CYS A 10 -3.63 -19.39 13.77
CA CYS A 10 -4.42 -19.23 12.55
C CYS A 10 -4.75 -20.62 11.98
N PRO A 11 -5.95 -20.83 11.41
CA PRO A 11 -6.27 -22.06 10.68
C PRO A 11 -5.25 -22.33 9.56
N GLU A 12 -4.77 -23.57 9.45
CA GLU A 12 -3.68 -23.94 8.52
C GLU A 12 -4.02 -23.61 7.06
N GLN A 13 -5.29 -23.74 6.66
CA GLN A 13 -5.73 -23.43 5.29
C GLN A 13 -5.68 -21.94 4.93
N LEU A 14 -5.51 -21.05 5.92
CA LEU A 14 -5.40 -19.60 5.71
C LEU A 14 -3.96 -19.10 5.79
N LEU A 15 -3.02 -19.98 6.17
CA LEU A 15 -1.60 -19.65 6.17
C LEU A 15 -1.05 -19.69 4.74
N PRO A 16 -0.12 -18.78 4.40
CA PRO A 16 0.53 -18.83 3.11
C PRO A 16 1.40 -20.08 2.99
N LEU A 17 1.51 -20.63 1.78
CA LEU A 17 2.44 -21.72 1.50
C LEU A 17 3.88 -21.20 1.61
N LYS A 18 4.78 -22.05 2.11
CA LYS A 18 6.21 -21.69 2.24
C LYS A 18 6.82 -21.22 0.91
N GLN A 19 6.46 -21.89 -0.20
CA GLN A 19 6.94 -21.53 -1.54
C GLN A 19 6.47 -20.13 -1.95
N TRP A 20 5.23 -19.76 -1.62
CA TRP A 20 4.72 -18.42 -1.86
C TRP A 20 5.48 -17.39 -1.04
N GLU A 21 5.69 -17.65 0.25
CA GLU A 21 6.45 -16.73 1.09
C GLU A 21 7.87 -16.54 0.56
N ASP A 22 8.53 -17.61 0.13
CA ASP A 22 9.89 -17.55 -0.44
C ASP A 22 9.92 -16.72 -1.74
N ALA A 23 8.96 -16.94 -2.65
CA ALA A 23 8.85 -16.17 -3.89
C ALA A 23 8.49 -14.69 -3.63
N PHE A 24 7.53 -14.45 -2.74
CA PHE A 24 7.12 -13.11 -2.34
C PHE A 24 8.28 -12.32 -1.71
N LEU A 25 9.06 -12.95 -0.84
CA LEU A 25 10.20 -12.30 -0.18
C LEU A 25 11.33 -11.98 -1.18
N ALA A 26 11.51 -12.80 -2.22
CA ALA A 26 12.43 -12.48 -3.31
C ALA A 26 11.97 -11.21 -4.05
N GLU A 27 10.71 -11.14 -4.47
CA GLU A 27 10.14 -9.95 -5.14
C GLU A 27 10.14 -8.71 -4.25
N PHE A 28 9.89 -8.87 -2.96
CA PHE A 28 9.94 -7.78 -1.99
C PHE A 28 11.36 -7.27 -1.77
N SER A 29 12.36 -8.17 -1.78
CA SER A 29 13.76 -7.80 -1.69
C SER A 29 14.21 -7.02 -2.92
N GLU A 30 13.83 -7.47 -4.12
CA GLU A 30 14.08 -6.74 -5.37
C GLU A 30 13.42 -5.36 -5.36
N LEU A 31 12.16 -5.27 -4.91
CA LEU A 31 11.48 -3.98 -4.74
C LEU A 31 12.27 -3.01 -3.85
N ARG A 32 12.81 -3.48 -2.71
CA ARG A 32 13.62 -2.64 -1.81
C ARG A 32 14.92 -2.18 -2.49
N LEU A 33 15.53 -3.02 -3.33
CA LEU A 33 16.70 -2.64 -4.11
C LEU A 33 16.36 -1.58 -5.17
N ASP A 34 15.29 -1.79 -5.95
CA ASP A 34 14.84 -0.84 -6.98
C ASP A 34 14.57 0.55 -6.39
N VAL A 35 13.89 0.56 -5.24
CA VAL A 35 13.50 1.80 -4.55
C VAL A 35 14.71 2.53 -3.96
N SER A 36 15.66 1.80 -3.38
CA SER A 36 16.89 2.41 -2.83
C SER A 36 17.80 2.98 -3.93
N HIS A 37 17.88 2.32 -5.08
CA HIS A 37 18.55 2.85 -6.25
C HIS A 37 17.91 4.19 -6.65
N PHE A 38 16.58 4.24 -6.81
CA PHE A 38 15.89 5.47 -7.19
C PHE A 38 16.08 6.63 -6.20
N GLU A 39 16.08 6.35 -4.89
CA GLU A 39 16.37 7.36 -3.87
C GLU A 39 17.79 7.96 -4.03
N GLY A 40 18.78 7.14 -4.37
CA GLY A 40 20.16 7.57 -4.64
C GLY A 40 20.33 8.49 -5.86
N TYR A 41 19.60 8.25 -6.96
CA TYR A 41 19.67 9.13 -8.15
C TYR A 41 19.11 10.53 -7.84
N ASN A 42 18.01 10.59 -7.09
CA ASN A 42 17.39 11.87 -6.73
C ASN A 42 18.29 12.70 -5.81
N ALA A 43 19.00 12.05 -4.87
CA ALA A 43 19.98 12.73 -4.02
C ALA A 43 21.14 13.32 -4.82
N SER A 44 21.60 12.60 -5.86
CA SER A 44 22.74 13.01 -6.71
C SER A 44 22.41 14.15 -7.68
N THR A 45 21.14 14.27 -8.10
CA THR A 45 20.69 15.28 -9.07
C THR A 45 20.45 16.66 -8.44
N SER A 46 20.45 16.76 -7.11
CA SER A 46 20.09 17.99 -6.38
C SER A 46 21.23 19.00 -6.18
N GLN A 47 22.43 18.78 -6.74
CA GLN A 47 23.61 19.63 -6.46
C GLN A 47 24.09 20.55 -7.59
N ASP A 48 23.45 20.62 -8.76
CA ASP A 48 23.95 21.48 -9.86
C ASP A 48 22.87 22.41 -10.45
N PRO A 49 22.95 23.75 -10.28
CA PRO A 49 21.98 24.70 -10.83
C PRO A 49 22.05 24.92 -12.35
N GLN A 50 22.97 24.24 -13.04
CA GLN A 50 23.32 24.55 -14.43
C GLN A 50 23.34 23.31 -15.34
N SER A 51 22.18 22.66 -15.52
CA SER A 51 21.97 21.81 -16.70
C SER A 51 20.53 21.91 -17.18
N LYS A 52 20.32 22.90 -18.04
CA LYS A 52 19.09 23.09 -18.82
C LYS A 52 19.35 22.51 -20.21
N ASN A 53 18.53 21.52 -20.58
CA ASN A 53 18.31 20.95 -21.91
C ASN A 53 19.35 19.94 -22.44
N LEU A 54 19.10 18.64 -22.23
CA LEU A 54 18.80 17.66 -23.29
C LEU A 54 18.64 16.28 -22.65
N LEU A 55 17.39 15.84 -22.44
CA LEU A 55 16.90 14.51 -22.83
C LEU A 55 15.46 14.36 -22.36
N HIS A 56 14.60 14.42 -23.36
CA HIS A 56 13.24 13.97 -23.37
C HIS A 56 13.24 12.43 -23.27
N ASP A 57 13.45 11.88 -22.08
CA ASP A 57 13.06 10.51 -21.73
C ASP A 57 13.18 10.27 -20.21
N SER A 58 12.48 11.08 -19.41
CA SER A 58 12.45 10.86 -17.96
C SER A 58 11.21 10.07 -17.62
N HIS A 59 11.41 8.76 -17.45
CA HIS A 59 10.53 7.83 -16.76
C HIS A 59 9.83 8.54 -15.59
N GLN A 60 8.58 8.99 -15.81
CA GLN A 60 7.67 9.25 -14.71
C GLN A 60 7.54 7.92 -14.00
N LEU A 61 8.15 7.80 -12.83
CA LEU A 61 7.90 6.70 -11.93
C LEU A 61 6.42 6.78 -11.57
N PRO A 62 5.58 5.88 -12.09
CA PRO A 62 4.21 5.92 -11.71
C PRO A 62 4.19 5.41 -10.28
N GLY A 63 3.51 6.13 -9.38
CA GLY A 63 3.17 5.60 -8.05
C GLY A 63 2.48 4.24 -8.10
N SER A 64 2.13 3.76 -9.30
CA SER A 64 1.71 2.42 -9.62
C SER A 64 2.74 1.34 -9.33
N ILE A 65 4.07 1.53 -9.29
CA ILE A 65 4.99 0.35 -9.15
C ILE A 65 4.74 -0.44 -7.86
N VAL A 66 4.53 0.25 -6.73
CA VAL A 66 4.19 -0.42 -5.46
C VAL A 66 2.82 -1.06 -5.55
N PHE A 67 1.85 -0.38 -6.17
CA PHE A 67 0.49 -0.87 -6.34
C PHE A 67 0.37 -2.02 -7.35
N GLU A 68 1.16 -2.00 -8.41
CA GLU A 68 1.28 -2.99 -9.48
C GLU A 68 2.04 -4.19 -8.97
N LYS A 69 3.16 -4.03 -8.25
CA LYS A 69 3.81 -5.17 -7.56
C LYS A 69 2.87 -5.75 -6.51
N PHE A 70 2.16 -4.92 -5.73
CA PHE A 70 1.16 -5.40 -4.77
C PHE A 70 -0.03 -6.11 -5.45
N ALA A 71 -0.51 -5.59 -6.59
CA ALA A 71 -1.56 -6.21 -7.39
C ALA A 71 -1.07 -7.48 -8.10
N ASN A 72 0.17 -7.51 -8.57
CA ASN A 72 0.79 -8.66 -9.20
C ASN A 72 1.07 -9.76 -8.16
N VAL A 73 1.43 -9.41 -6.93
CA VAL A 73 1.46 -10.33 -5.78
C VAL A 73 0.06 -10.93 -5.53
N LYS A 74 -1.02 -10.15 -5.72
CA LYS A 74 -2.40 -10.68 -5.69
C LYS A 74 -2.72 -11.59 -6.89
N SER A 75 -2.13 -11.35 -8.06
CA SER A 75 -2.43 -12.08 -9.30
C SER A 75 -1.58 -13.33 -9.54
N LYS A 76 -0.40 -13.46 -8.91
CA LYS A 76 0.53 -14.58 -9.13
C LYS A 76 0.20 -15.87 -8.37
N GLU A 77 -0.84 -15.87 -7.53
CA GLU A 77 -1.25 -17.07 -6.79
C GLU A 77 -2.75 -17.38 -6.99
N ILE A 78 -3.02 -18.54 -7.59
CA ILE A 78 -4.30 -19.24 -7.74
C ILE A 78 -5.18 -18.77 -8.91
N ASP A 79 -5.51 -19.74 -9.78
CA ASP A 79 -6.48 -19.67 -10.88
C ASP A 79 -7.92 -19.45 -10.32
N ILE A 80 -8.17 -18.25 -9.79
CA ILE A 80 -9.48 -17.81 -9.31
C ILE A 80 -9.95 -16.67 -10.21
N HIS A 81 -10.85 -17.00 -11.13
CA HIS A 81 -11.54 -16.05 -11.99
C HIS A 81 -12.42 -15.12 -11.13
N TRP A 82 -11.98 -13.88 -10.96
CA TRP A 82 -12.82 -12.80 -10.42
C TRP A 82 -13.36 -11.94 -11.58
N PRO A 83 -14.63 -11.49 -11.52
CA PRO A 83 -15.23 -10.67 -12.57
C PRO A 83 -14.42 -9.39 -12.84
N HIS A 84 -14.19 -9.13 -14.12
CA HIS A 84 -13.32 -8.10 -14.70
C HIS A 84 -13.74 -6.63 -14.45
N ASP A 85 -14.62 -6.34 -13.49
CA ASP A 85 -15.27 -5.03 -13.40
C ASP A 85 -14.74 -4.16 -12.26
N CYS A 86 -13.41 -4.00 -12.18
CA CYS A 86 -12.84 -2.87 -11.44
C CYS A 86 -11.58 -2.36 -12.14
N CYS A 87 -11.78 -1.84 -13.36
CA CYS A 87 -10.75 -1.14 -14.09
C CYS A 87 -10.71 0.37 -13.72
N ILE A 88 -9.51 0.80 -13.32
CA ILE A 88 -8.76 1.90 -13.94
C ILE A 88 -9.33 3.33 -13.81
N LEU A 89 -8.78 4.12 -12.89
CA LEU A 89 -8.67 5.58 -13.09
C LEU A 89 -7.34 5.86 -13.80
N GLY A 90 -7.35 5.64 -15.10
CA GLY A 90 -6.35 6.14 -16.03
C GLY A 90 -6.79 7.50 -16.54
N SER A 91 -5.86 8.45 -16.52
CA SER A 91 -5.88 9.70 -17.25
C SER A 91 -6.61 9.60 -18.60
N SER A 92 -7.52 10.53 -18.90
CA SER A 92 -7.79 10.91 -20.28
C SER A 92 -8.22 12.38 -20.35
N ILE A 93 -7.29 13.20 -20.84
CA ILE A 93 -7.59 14.44 -21.54
C ILE A 93 -7.83 14.07 -23.01
N ASP A 94 -8.81 14.76 -23.59
CA ASP A 94 -9.15 14.93 -25.00
C ASP A 94 -10.22 14.03 -25.66
N GLN A 95 -11.37 14.71 -25.83
CA GLN A 95 -12.13 14.91 -27.07
C GLN A 95 -13.23 13.91 -27.48
N LEU A 96 -14.47 14.38 -27.27
CA LEU A 96 -15.51 14.65 -28.26
C LEU A 96 -15.87 13.53 -29.26
N SER A 97 -17.10 13.03 -29.17
CA SER A 97 -18.05 13.03 -30.31
C SER A 97 -19.50 12.77 -29.89
N LEU A 98 -20.37 13.45 -30.64
CA LEU A 98 -21.81 13.68 -30.53
C LEU A 98 -22.64 12.54 -31.16
N SER A 99 -23.84 12.25 -30.64
CA SER A 99 -25.08 11.97 -31.42
C SER A 99 -26.29 11.73 -30.50
N THR A 100 -27.20 12.71 -30.44
CA THR A 100 -28.61 12.68 -30.90
C THR A 100 -29.58 11.77 -30.13
N THR A 101 -30.59 12.35 -29.45
CA THR A 101 -31.97 12.55 -29.99
C THR A 101 -32.88 13.29 -28.99
N GLU A 102 -33.47 14.37 -29.49
CA GLU A 102 -34.77 15.06 -29.25
C GLU A 102 -35.64 14.79 -28.00
N GLY A 103 -36.25 15.86 -27.45
CA GLY A 103 -37.46 15.71 -26.63
C GLY A 103 -37.87 16.80 -25.63
N SER A 104 -37.95 18.08 -26.05
CA SER A 104 -39.03 19.04 -25.74
C SER A 104 -39.55 19.32 -24.29
N ASN A 105 -39.35 20.58 -23.86
CA ASN A 105 -40.19 21.55 -23.10
C ASN A 105 -41.06 21.18 -21.86
N ALA A 106 -40.72 21.78 -20.69
CA ALA A 106 -41.58 22.75 -19.96
C ALA A 106 -40.95 23.29 -18.64
N SER A 107 -40.90 24.63 -18.53
CA SER A 107 -40.96 25.55 -17.38
C SER A 107 -40.24 25.29 -16.03
N LEU A 108 -39.37 26.26 -15.68
CA LEU A 108 -38.94 26.61 -14.32
C LEU A 108 -40.11 27.24 -13.51
N PRO A 109 -40.02 27.29 -12.17
CA PRO A 109 -39.56 28.54 -11.57
C PRO A 109 -38.53 28.35 -10.45
N ALA A 110 -37.77 29.42 -10.26
CA ALA A 110 -36.64 29.54 -9.37
C ALA A 110 -37.01 29.41 -7.88
N GLU A 111 -36.29 28.55 -7.16
CA GLU A 111 -36.08 28.70 -5.73
C GLU A 111 -34.58 28.81 -5.44
N ASN A 112 -34.23 29.94 -4.84
CA ASN A 112 -32.90 30.25 -4.34
C ASN A 112 -32.51 29.29 -3.22
N PHE A 113 -31.63 28.34 -3.51
CA PHE A 113 -30.83 27.69 -2.48
C PHE A 113 -29.37 27.68 -2.90
N SER A 114 -28.62 28.57 -2.26
CA SER A 114 -27.17 28.64 -2.32
C SER A 114 -26.57 27.26 -1.99
N PRO A 115 -25.83 26.60 -2.90
CA PRO A 115 -25.14 25.37 -2.57
C PRO A 115 -23.82 25.74 -1.89
N LYS A 116 -23.83 25.58 -0.57
CA LYS A 116 -22.63 25.29 0.24
C LYS A 116 -21.70 24.39 -0.59
N SER A 117 -20.43 24.76 -0.62
CA SER A 117 -19.33 23.95 -1.14
C SER A 117 -19.42 22.53 -0.58
N HIS A 118 -20.04 21.63 -1.33
CA HIS A 118 -19.94 20.20 -1.09
C HIS A 118 -18.53 19.83 -1.57
N VAL A 119 -17.58 19.87 -0.62
CA VAL A 119 -16.26 19.26 -0.80
C VAL A 119 -16.51 17.76 -0.98
N SER A 120 -16.68 17.37 -2.23
CA SER A 120 -16.74 15.99 -2.65
C SER A 120 -15.34 15.39 -2.61
N GLN A 121 -15.20 14.35 -1.78
CA GLN A 121 -14.50 13.10 -2.12
C GLN A 121 -12.96 13.10 -2.12
N SER A 122 -12.40 12.75 -0.95
CA SER A 122 -11.63 11.51 -0.71
C SER A 122 -10.68 10.97 -1.81
N SER A 123 -9.66 11.73 -2.21
CA SER A 123 -8.63 11.25 -3.16
C SER A 123 -7.17 11.29 -2.66
N SER A 124 -6.92 11.74 -1.43
CA SER A 124 -5.56 12.08 -0.96
C SER A 124 -4.88 11.06 -0.04
N ASP A 125 -5.54 9.96 0.34
CA ASP A 125 -5.09 9.17 1.50
C ASP A 125 -4.26 7.93 1.15
N SER A 126 -3.95 7.71 -0.13
CA SER A 126 -3.14 6.58 -0.60
C SER A 126 -1.64 6.89 -0.50
N PRO A 127 -0.77 5.93 -0.11
CA PRO A 127 0.67 6.14 -0.03
C PRO A 127 1.28 6.34 -1.42
N LEU A 128 1.44 7.60 -1.83
CA LEU A 128 2.20 7.89 -3.05
C LEU A 128 3.69 7.67 -2.76
N LEU A 129 4.35 6.78 -3.53
CA LEU A 129 5.76 6.46 -3.33
C LEU A 129 6.65 7.71 -3.37
N SER A 130 6.35 8.66 -4.26
CA SER A 130 7.10 9.92 -4.34
C SER A 130 6.97 10.78 -3.08
N LEU A 131 5.85 10.70 -2.34
CA LEU A 131 5.70 11.38 -1.06
C LEU A 131 6.52 10.67 0.03
N ILE A 132 6.46 9.35 0.06
CA ILE A 132 7.18 8.52 1.04
C ILE A 132 8.69 8.64 0.87
N LEU A 133 9.20 8.67 -0.36
CA LEU A 133 10.63 8.83 -0.65
C LEU A 133 11.16 10.24 -0.38
N ARG A 134 10.28 11.23 -0.22
CA ARG A 134 10.67 12.57 0.23
C ARG A 134 10.78 12.67 1.75
N MET A 135 10.32 11.66 2.48
CA MET A 135 10.46 11.59 3.93
C MET A 135 11.88 11.18 4.28
N ASP A 136 12.49 11.85 5.25
CA ASP A 136 13.74 11.38 5.82
C ASP A 136 13.54 10.05 6.57
N SER A 137 14.64 9.37 6.84
CA SER A 137 14.65 8.06 7.53
C SER A 137 13.85 8.06 8.84
N VAL A 138 13.98 9.11 9.66
CA VAL A 138 13.30 9.23 10.96
C VAL A 138 11.80 9.41 10.75
N ALA A 139 11.39 10.24 9.79
CA ALA A 139 9.99 10.43 9.43
C ALA A 139 9.34 9.13 8.89
N ARG A 140 10.05 8.34 8.08
CA ARG A 140 9.58 7.02 7.59
C ARG A 140 9.34 6.06 8.76
N VAL A 141 10.31 5.92 9.66
CA VAL A 141 10.21 5.07 10.85
C VAL A 141 9.09 5.54 11.77
N SER A 142 8.99 6.85 12.03
CA SER A 142 7.93 7.43 12.87
C SER A 142 6.54 7.17 12.28
N MET A 143 6.38 7.33 10.96
CA MET A 143 5.13 7.05 10.27
C MET A 143 4.76 5.57 10.32
N LEU A 144 5.73 4.67 10.09
CA LEU A 144 5.53 3.22 10.19
C LEU A 144 5.02 2.84 11.59
N ARG A 145 5.70 3.30 12.64
CA ARG A 145 5.28 3.05 14.03
C ARG A 145 3.89 3.60 14.32
N LYS A 146 3.57 4.82 13.86
CA LYS A 146 2.23 5.41 14.02
C LYS A 146 1.15 4.58 13.33
N ARG A 147 1.39 4.12 12.10
CA ARG A 147 0.46 3.27 11.35
C ARG A 147 0.25 1.91 12.01
N ILE A 148 1.33 1.29 12.51
CA ILE A 148 1.23 0.05 13.28
C ILE A 148 0.38 0.25 14.54
N ASN A 149 0.65 1.30 15.33
CA ASN A 149 -0.11 1.58 16.54
C ASN A 149 -1.59 1.84 16.24
N ALA A 150 -1.91 2.46 15.11
CA ALA A 150 -3.29 2.74 14.73
C ALA A 150 -4.09 1.44 14.50
N ILE A 151 -3.49 0.41 13.89
CA ILE A 151 -4.19 -0.85 13.61
C ILE A 151 -4.35 -1.77 14.83
N GLU A 152 -3.61 -1.53 15.93
CA GLU A 152 -3.73 -2.34 17.15
C GLU A 152 -5.16 -2.31 17.73
N ALA A 153 -5.88 -1.20 17.55
CA ALA A 153 -7.27 -1.04 18.00
C ALA A 153 -8.32 -1.50 16.97
N MET A 154 -7.94 -1.75 15.71
CA MET A 154 -8.88 -1.97 14.61
C MET A 154 -9.28 -3.44 14.46
N SER A 155 -10.57 -3.76 14.43
CA SER A 155 -11.06 -5.14 14.25
C SER A 155 -10.91 -5.69 12.83
N THR A 156 -10.56 -4.84 11.87
CA THR A 156 -10.32 -5.20 10.47
C THR A 156 -9.15 -4.39 9.90
N LEU A 157 -8.50 -4.92 8.88
CA LEU A 157 -7.44 -4.26 8.13
C LEU A 157 -7.99 -3.73 6.79
N SER A 158 -7.96 -2.41 6.63
CA SER A 158 -8.36 -1.79 5.36
C SER A 158 -7.27 -1.94 4.29
N ARG A 159 -7.68 -1.88 3.01
CA ARG A 159 -6.73 -1.88 1.88
C ARG A 159 -5.75 -0.72 1.94
N ASN A 160 -6.20 0.45 2.36
CA ASN A 160 -5.35 1.63 2.46
C ASN A 160 -4.29 1.47 3.55
N ASP A 161 -4.67 0.94 4.72
CA ASP A 161 -3.71 0.70 5.81
C ASP A 161 -2.68 -0.35 5.42
N CYS A 162 -3.10 -1.42 4.74
CA CYS A 162 -2.18 -2.42 4.20
C CYS A 162 -1.19 -1.80 3.21
N LEU A 163 -1.66 -0.98 2.27
CA LEU A 163 -0.78 -0.28 1.32
C LEU A 163 0.21 0.64 2.02
N TRP A 164 -0.21 1.41 3.03
CA TRP A 164 0.69 2.27 3.80
C TRP A 164 1.78 1.46 4.51
N LEU A 165 1.38 0.40 5.20
CA LEU A 165 2.30 -0.47 5.92
C LEU A 165 3.27 -1.16 4.96
N PHE A 166 2.78 -1.70 3.85
CA PHE A 166 3.61 -2.31 2.80
C PHE A 166 4.62 -1.31 2.23
N SER A 167 4.16 -0.12 1.86
CA SER A 167 5.01 0.92 1.27
C SER A 167 6.09 1.38 2.23
N LEU A 168 5.74 1.62 3.50
CA LEU A 168 6.69 2.01 4.55
C LEU A 168 7.67 0.88 4.86
N CYS A 169 7.23 -0.37 4.88
CA CYS A 169 8.11 -1.53 4.98
C CYS A 169 9.03 -1.68 3.77
N ALA A 170 8.66 -1.20 2.58
CA ALA A 170 9.54 -1.23 1.40
C ALA A 170 10.63 -0.13 1.44
N VAL A 171 10.46 0.93 2.23
CA VAL A 171 11.41 2.06 2.27
C VAL A 171 12.14 2.22 3.60
N VAL A 172 11.72 1.51 4.65
CA VAL A 172 12.35 1.66 5.98
C VAL A 172 13.79 1.14 5.93
N ASP A 173 14.72 1.91 6.50
CA ASP A 173 16.13 1.54 6.53
C ASP A 173 16.40 0.35 7.45
N THR A 174 17.45 -0.42 7.15
CA THR A 174 17.94 -1.55 7.96
C THR A 174 19.40 -1.32 8.34
N PRO A 175 19.85 -1.69 9.56
CA PRO A 175 19.13 -2.47 10.58
C PRO A 175 18.06 -1.67 11.34
N LEU A 176 17.02 -2.36 11.80
CA LEU A 176 15.94 -1.76 12.59
C LEU A 176 16.39 -1.47 14.02
N ASP A 177 15.94 -0.34 14.57
CA ASP A 177 16.08 -0.08 16.00
C ASP A 177 15.16 -0.97 16.86
N ALA A 178 15.40 -0.97 18.18
CA ALA A 178 14.66 -1.81 19.12
C ALA A 178 13.16 -1.47 19.19
N ASP A 179 12.80 -0.19 19.11
CA ASP A 179 11.41 0.27 19.15
C ASP A 179 10.66 -0.16 17.88
N THR A 180 11.29 0.04 16.72
CA THR A 180 10.71 -0.33 15.42
C THR A 180 10.55 -1.84 15.31
N SER A 181 11.54 -2.60 15.80
CA SER A 181 11.44 -4.05 15.92
C SER A 181 10.30 -4.47 16.87
N ALA A 182 10.11 -3.78 18.00
CA ALA A 182 8.99 -4.04 18.91
C ALA A 182 7.63 -3.75 18.23
N SER A 183 7.52 -2.64 17.50
CA SER A 183 6.32 -2.31 16.71
C SER A 183 6.03 -3.38 15.64
N LEU A 184 7.01 -3.86 14.88
CA LEU A 184 6.78 -4.93 13.90
C LEU A 184 6.35 -6.26 14.56
N ARG A 185 6.85 -6.57 15.77
CA ARG A 185 6.34 -7.72 16.55
C ARG A 185 4.87 -7.50 16.96
N SER A 186 4.50 -6.29 17.36
CA SER A 186 3.09 -5.96 17.62
C SER A 186 2.21 -6.12 16.36
N LEU A 187 2.69 -5.64 15.21
CA LEU A 187 2.03 -5.82 13.92
C LEU A 187 1.84 -7.32 13.61
N LEU A 188 2.88 -8.13 13.73
CA LEU A 188 2.82 -9.58 13.48
C LEU A 188 1.77 -10.26 14.37
N ARG A 189 1.78 -9.96 15.68
CA ARG A 189 0.78 -10.47 16.63
C ARG A 189 -0.62 -10.03 16.25
N ARG A 190 -0.79 -8.76 15.85
CA ARG A 190 -2.09 -8.24 15.40
C ARG A 190 -2.59 -8.94 14.16
N CYS A 191 -1.73 -9.16 13.16
CA CYS A 191 -2.07 -9.90 11.95
C CYS A 191 -2.51 -11.33 12.27
N ALA A 192 -1.82 -12.01 13.19
CA ALA A 192 -2.22 -13.35 13.63
C ALA A 192 -3.57 -13.35 14.36
N ALA A 193 -3.82 -12.38 15.25
CA ALA A 193 -5.09 -12.26 15.95
C ALA A 193 -6.28 -12.05 14.99
N LEU A 194 -6.11 -11.19 13.97
CA LEU A 194 -7.13 -10.96 12.96
C LEU A 194 -7.36 -12.21 12.09
N ARG A 195 -6.30 -12.90 11.67
CA ARG A 195 -6.42 -14.15 10.90
C ARG A 195 -7.07 -15.29 11.70
N ALA A 196 -6.82 -15.37 13.00
CA ALA A 196 -7.43 -16.39 13.87
C ALA A 196 -8.97 -16.27 13.95
N ALA A 197 -9.51 -15.07 13.70
CA ALA A 197 -10.95 -14.83 13.67
C ALA A 197 -11.60 -15.10 12.29
N LYS A 198 -10.83 -15.54 11.29
CA LYS A 198 -11.29 -15.76 9.91
C LYS A 198 -11.48 -17.25 9.62
N TYR A 199 -12.40 -17.54 8.70
CA TYR A 199 -12.76 -18.90 8.26
C TYR A 199 -12.71 -19.07 6.74
N VAL A 200 -12.61 -17.96 5.98
CA VAL A 200 -12.53 -17.93 4.51
C VAL A 200 -11.30 -17.13 4.12
N LEU A 201 -10.66 -17.54 3.01
CA LEU A 201 -9.60 -16.79 2.36
C LEU A 201 -10.21 -15.59 1.61
N ASP A 202 -10.35 -14.46 2.30
CA ASP A 202 -10.80 -13.19 1.74
C ASP A 202 -9.60 -12.25 1.45
N ASP A 203 -9.88 -11.12 0.80
CA ASP A 203 -8.87 -10.09 0.50
C ASP A 203 -8.12 -9.62 1.76
N GLU A 204 -8.80 -9.58 2.91
CA GLU A 204 -8.19 -9.18 4.18
C GLU A 204 -7.17 -10.23 4.66
N VAL A 205 -7.49 -11.52 4.58
CA VAL A 205 -6.55 -12.60 4.90
C VAL A 205 -5.29 -12.53 4.04
N VAL A 206 -5.42 -12.25 2.75
CA VAL A 206 -4.26 -12.05 1.85
C VAL A 206 -3.40 -10.88 2.32
N MET A 207 -4.00 -9.73 2.62
CA MET A 207 -3.29 -8.56 3.16
C MET A 207 -2.60 -8.85 4.49
N LEU A 208 -3.25 -9.60 5.39
CA LEU A 208 -2.69 -10.01 6.67
C LEU A 208 -1.52 -10.99 6.49
N ASN A 209 -1.58 -11.89 5.50
CA ASN A 209 -0.49 -12.79 5.15
C ASN A 209 0.72 -12.01 4.62
N ILE A 210 0.52 -11.05 3.71
CA ILE A 210 1.59 -10.16 3.22
C ILE A 210 2.30 -9.46 4.39
N LEU A 211 1.56 -8.80 5.28
CA LEU A 211 2.14 -8.06 6.40
C LEU A 211 2.80 -8.97 7.44
N ALA A 212 2.23 -10.15 7.69
CA ALA A 212 2.80 -11.15 8.59
C ALA A 212 4.11 -11.72 8.03
N THR A 213 4.18 -12.01 6.73
CA THR A 213 5.39 -12.54 6.08
C THR A 213 6.50 -11.48 6.06
N ILE A 214 6.19 -10.21 5.75
CA ILE A 214 7.17 -9.12 5.86
C ILE A 214 7.66 -8.98 7.31
N SER A 215 6.76 -8.85 8.28
CA SER A 215 7.15 -8.60 9.67
C SER A 215 7.91 -9.80 10.25
N GLY A 216 7.38 -11.01 10.10
CA GLY A 216 7.92 -12.23 10.66
C GLY A 216 9.20 -12.68 9.97
N ARG A 217 9.14 -12.88 8.65
CA ARG A 217 10.23 -13.52 7.89
C ARG A 217 11.24 -12.52 7.31
N TYR A 218 10.78 -11.43 6.67
CA TYR A 218 11.73 -10.45 6.10
C TYR A 218 12.51 -9.72 7.19
N PHE A 219 11.81 -9.17 8.18
CA PHE A 219 12.44 -8.45 9.29
C PHE A 219 12.82 -9.34 10.47
N GLY A 220 12.59 -10.65 10.41
CA GLY A 220 13.01 -11.60 11.44
C GLY A 220 12.32 -11.40 12.80
N GLN A 221 11.05 -11.01 12.82
CA GLN A 221 10.30 -10.72 14.05
C GLN A 221 9.48 -11.91 14.57
N SER A 222 9.44 -13.03 13.86
CA SER A 222 8.89 -14.28 14.40
C SER A 222 9.80 -14.80 15.52
N GLU A 223 9.21 -15.22 16.64
CA GLU A 223 9.94 -15.96 17.68
C GLU A 223 10.50 -17.24 17.05
N ASN A 224 11.79 -17.48 17.29
CA ASN A 224 12.53 -18.63 16.78
C ASN A 224 12.84 -19.57 17.95
#